data_AF-A0A2H3BZV9-F1
#
_entry.id   AF-A0A2H3BZV9-F1
#
_cell.length_a   1.000
_cell.length_b   1.000
_cell.length_c   1.000
_cell.angle_alpha   90.00
_cell.angle_beta   90.00
_cell.angle_gamma   90.00
#
_symmetry.space_group_name_H-M   'P 1'
#
loop_
_entity.id
_entity.type
_entity.pdbx_description
1 polymer ?
#
loop_
_entity_poly.entity_id
_entity_poly.type
_entity_poly.pdbx_seq_one_letter_code
_entity_poly.pdbx_strand_id
1 'polypeptide(L)'
;MPIGVIERGQYLSLPEVTISAFTETGIAESSIIVPLQRLYTGGKPVISTSLADTLCTTLGVQGLLDQLNTTLGTYKLNNPILSSLLKDCITNDYDFGMAYGCLRRRWYTPGNSSTMRDALYRREEKDRDKRRKAIIGNRIVETYLPPRRVWDLYSNRVVPCWTNWEWPDPISHAWMDEKDRAIVWTPINKYEWPIPIPKDANLNLIRIEMLNLGLEYVWLDVLCLRQVGGPGEDLRVEEWKLDVPTIGAVYQNRDVVCYLSGLGRPLMLKEGDLDSDRSWFRHAWTMQEVGRSRVIAGDTPNGPLHAECKDGKYETELLTRFHEQLQSMHQFEVREALEEMRHRVSTNPLDRIAGLAFLMESASIPAYYESESFEEAWTALVNSMAPRCRAQLFFVYPEPGNAGKKWRPSWEQVTMQMSLPAYDFMPCIDVDRDETGPGDEDSCDGECIEGLVRGLAVMEEGDRRGVLIVKDKDGIEHALEIIAAHTYPIPEDTYTMIRTCVRNGSSRARGYGWVVGKSLLGGKYEKVSVLKIPLKEQSRIWGLRITERHQYILI
;
A
#
# COMPACT_ATOMS: atom_id res chain seq x y z
N MET A 1 21.20 -7.10 -1.16
CA MET A 1 21.84 -6.80 0.14
C MET A 1 20.96 -7.39 1.22
N PRO A 2 21.49 -7.97 2.30
CA PRO A 2 20.64 -8.44 3.40
C PRO A 2 19.87 -7.24 3.94
N ILE A 3 18.56 -7.40 4.09
CA ILE A 3 17.69 -6.44 4.78
C ILE A 3 18.32 -6.21 6.15
N GLY A 4 18.53 -4.94 6.52
CA GLY A 4 19.28 -4.55 7.71
C GLY A 4 18.57 -4.97 9.00
N VAL A 5 18.68 -6.24 9.36
CA VAL A 5 18.26 -6.74 10.67
C VAL A 5 19.33 -6.32 11.66
N ILE A 6 18.98 -5.41 12.58
CA ILE A 6 19.78 -5.20 13.78
C ILE A 6 19.83 -6.56 14.49
N GLU A 7 20.96 -7.26 14.39
CA GLU A 7 21.14 -8.51 15.12
C GLU A 7 21.01 -8.23 16.61
N ARG A 8 19.95 -8.78 17.22
CA ARG A 8 19.77 -8.67 18.66
C ARG A 8 20.92 -9.44 19.30
N GLY A 9 21.80 -8.74 20.03
CA GLY A 9 22.98 -9.36 20.66
C GLY A 9 22.66 -10.56 21.58
N GLN A 10 21.41 -10.67 22.03
CA GLN A 10 20.89 -11.78 22.83
C GLN A 10 20.83 -13.11 22.07
N TYR A 11 20.74 -13.10 20.74
CA TYR A 11 20.68 -14.33 19.93
C TYR A 11 22.06 -14.82 19.50
N LEU A 12 23.10 -13.99 19.62
CA LEU A 12 24.46 -14.34 19.19
C LEU A 12 25.06 -15.52 19.98
N SER A 13 24.54 -15.80 21.17
CA SER A 13 25.02 -16.90 22.03
C SER A 13 24.21 -18.18 21.91
N LEU A 14 23.19 -18.22 21.04
CA LEU A 14 22.34 -19.40 20.86
C LEU A 14 22.97 -20.39 19.88
N PRO A 15 22.75 -21.70 20.07
CA PRO A 15 23.17 -22.70 19.09
C PRO A 15 22.41 -22.51 17.77
N GLU A 16 23.03 -22.92 16.67
CA GLU A 16 22.34 -22.98 15.38
C GLU A 16 21.21 -24.00 15.42
N VAL A 17 20.07 -23.60 14.87
CA VAL A 17 18.92 -24.48 14.66
C VAL A 17 18.77 -24.72 13.17
N THR A 18 18.38 -25.94 12.81
CA THR A 18 18.08 -26.31 11.44
C THR A 18 16.62 -26.75 11.32
N ILE A 19 15.92 -26.19 10.34
CA ILE A 19 14.57 -26.58 9.95
C ILE A 19 14.57 -26.93 8.47
N SER A 20 14.13 -28.15 8.15
CA SER A 20 14.15 -28.69 6.79
C SER A 20 12.74 -28.91 6.26
N ALA A 21 12.60 -28.84 4.94
CA ALA A 21 11.34 -29.15 4.28
C ALA A 21 10.85 -30.57 4.63
N PHE A 22 11.76 -31.55 4.70
CA PHE A 22 11.39 -32.92 5.04
C PHE A 22 10.84 -33.02 6.46
N THR A 23 11.49 -32.40 7.44
CA THR A 23 11.02 -32.43 8.84
C THR A 23 9.71 -31.68 9.05
N GLU A 24 9.45 -30.64 8.26
CA GLU A 24 8.27 -29.78 8.44
C GLU A 24 7.06 -30.19 7.57
N THR A 25 7.29 -30.92 6.48
CA THR A 25 6.25 -31.23 5.48
C THR A 25 6.28 -32.67 4.96
N GLY A 26 7.35 -33.43 5.24
CA GLY A 26 7.58 -34.76 4.66
C GLY A 26 8.06 -34.74 3.20
N ILE A 27 8.19 -33.56 2.58
CA ILE A 27 8.65 -33.41 1.19
C ILE A 27 10.18 -33.37 1.16
N ALA A 28 10.78 -34.22 0.32
CA ALA A 28 12.23 -34.27 0.15
C ALA A 28 12.77 -32.96 -0.46
N GLU A 29 13.86 -32.43 0.09
CA GLU A 29 14.46 -31.15 -0.33
C GLU A 29 14.85 -31.14 -1.80
N SER A 30 15.29 -32.28 -2.34
CA SER A 30 15.68 -32.44 -3.75
C SER A 30 14.51 -32.27 -4.72
N SER A 31 13.27 -32.46 -4.27
CA SER A 31 12.06 -32.27 -5.09
C SER A 31 11.58 -30.82 -5.12
N ILE A 32 12.07 -29.98 -4.22
CA ILE A 32 11.68 -28.57 -4.12
C ILE A 32 12.54 -27.75 -5.07
N ILE A 33 11.90 -27.06 -6.01
CA ILE A 33 12.58 -26.31 -7.08
C ILE A 33 13.23 -25.04 -6.52
N VAL A 34 12.54 -24.34 -5.62
CA VAL A 34 13.01 -23.09 -4.99
C VAL A 34 14.06 -23.42 -3.91
N PRO A 35 15.34 -23.07 -4.10
CA PRO A 35 16.39 -23.48 -3.15
C PRO A 35 16.18 -22.96 -1.73
N LEU A 36 15.68 -21.73 -1.59
CA LEU A 36 15.45 -21.10 -0.28
C LEU A 36 14.29 -21.72 0.51
N GLN A 37 13.46 -22.56 -0.10
CA GLN A 37 12.38 -23.29 0.58
C GLN A 37 12.84 -24.63 1.17
N ARG A 38 14.07 -25.09 0.88
CA ARG A 38 14.53 -26.44 1.23
C ARG A 38 14.93 -26.59 2.70
N LEU A 39 15.73 -25.65 3.18
CA LEU A 39 16.39 -25.76 4.48
C LEU A 39 16.72 -24.37 5.00
N TYR A 40 16.50 -24.14 6.28
CA TYR A 40 17.02 -23.00 7.02
C TYR A 40 17.98 -23.50 8.10
N THR A 41 19.15 -22.88 8.19
CA THR A 41 20.10 -23.08 9.30
C THR A 41 20.57 -21.72 9.79
N GLY A 42 20.45 -21.46 11.10
CA GLY A 42 20.95 -20.21 11.68
C GLY A 42 20.81 -20.15 13.19
N GLY A 43 21.50 -19.17 13.81
CA GLY A 43 21.52 -18.95 15.27
C GLY A 43 20.29 -18.23 15.83
N LYS A 44 19.22 -18.07 15.06
CA LYS A 44 17.96 -17.51 15.57
C LYS A 44 17.17 -18.62 16.28
N PRO A 45 16.42 -18.33 17.37
CA PRO A 45 15.73 -19.34 18.15
C PRO A 45 14.43 -19.83 17.46
N VAL A 46 14.54 -20.33 16.24
CA VAL A 46 13.39 -20.84 15.47
C VAL A 46 12.99 -22.21 16.02
N ILE A 47 11.70 -22.46 16.24
CA ILE A 47 11.20 -23.78 16.69
C ILE A 47 10.59 -24.58 15.54
N SER A 48 10.66 -25.90 15.59
CA SER A 48 9.99 -26.77 14.60
C SER A 48 8.47 -26.65 14.70
N THR A 49 7.76 -26.97 13.62
CA THR A 49 6.28 -27.02 13.67
C THR A 49 5.78 -28.04 14.69
N SER A 50 6.44 -29.20 14.80
CA SER A 50 6.09 -30.22 15.79
C SER A 50 6.17 -29.73 17.25
N LEU A 51 7.19 -28.92 17.58
CA LEU A 51 7.31 -28.32 18.90
C LEU A 51 6.28 -27.20 19.08
N ALA A 52 6.07 -26.36 18.06
CA ALA A 52 5.07 -25.30 18.10
C ALA A 52 3.66 -25.84 18.36
N ASP A 53 3.30 -26.96 17.73
CA ASP A 53 1.99 -27.61 17.83
C ASP A 53 1.76 -28.35 19.15
N THR A 54 2.76 -28.42 20.04
CA THR A 54 2.62 -29.09 21.34
C THR A 54 1.71 -28.27 22.26
N LEU A 55 0.58 -28.82 22.69
CA LEU A 55 -0.34 -28.12 23.59
C LEU A 55 0.29 -27.78 24.94
N CYS A 56 0.05 -26.56 25.44
CA CYS A 56 0.56 -26.16 26.75
C CYS A 56 -0.03 -26.99 27.89
N THR A 57 -1.26 -27.48 27.72
CA THR A 57 -1.93 -28.39 28.67
C THR A 57 -1.16 -29.70 28.85
N THR A 58 -0.55 -30.23 27.79
CA THR A 58 0.27 -31.45 27.84
C THR A 58 1.59 -31.23 28.55
N LEU A 59 2.22 -30.06 28.36
CA LEU A 59 3.50 -29.71 29.00
C LEU A 59 3.33 -29.35 30.48
N GLY A 60 2.19 -28.76 30.85
CA GLY A 60 1.98 -28.16 32.15
C GLY A 60 2.90 -26.95 32.39
N VAL A 61 2.76 -26.32 33.55
CA VAL A 61 3.50 -25.08 33.87
C VAL A 61 5.01 -25.29 33.87
N GLN A 62 5.46 -26.39 34.48
CA GLN A 62 6.89 -26.67 34.58
C GLN A 62 7.48 -27.03 33.21
N GLY A 63 6.81 -27.87 32.43
CA GLY A 63 7.26 -28.20 31.07
C GLY A 63 7.30 -26.98 30.15
N LEU A 64 6.33 -26.05 30.25
CA LEU A 64 6.38 -24.77 29.54
C LEU A 64 7.62 -23.95 29.88
N LEU A 65 7.89 -23.82 31.19
CA LEU A 65 9.04 -23.07 31.68
C LEU A 65 10.35 -23.67 31.19
N ASP A 66 10.48 -24.99 31.30
CA ASP A 66 11.67 -25.72 30.90
C ASP A 66 11.90 -25.57 29.39
N GLN A 67 10.86 -25.73 28.57
CA GLN A 67 10.98 -25.56 27.12
C GLN A 67 11.32 -24.13 26.70
N LEU A 68 10.74 -23.11 27.35
CA LEU A 68 11.10 -21.71 27.11
C LEU A 68 12.57 -21.45 27.47
N ASN A 69 13.01 -21.94 28.62
CA ASN A 69 14.39 -21.80 29.08
C ASN A 69 15.38 -22.49 28.13
N THR A 70 15.08 -23.72 27.72
CA THR A 70 15.91 -24.50 26.79
C THR A 70 16.00 -23.83 25.43
N THR A 71 14.85 -23.45 24.84
CA THR A 71 14.80 -22.82 23.51
C THR A 71 15.53 -21.47 23.47
N LEU A 72 15.47 -20.71 24.57
CA LEU A 72 16.01 -19.36 24.65
C LEU A 72 17.40 -19.30 25.30
N GLY A 73 17.98 -20.44 25.69
CA GLY A 73 19.27 -20.50 26.38
C GLY A 73 19.30 -19.71 27.69
N THR A 74 18.17 -19.65 28.40
CA THR A 74 18.03 -18.89 29.66
C THR A 74 17.80 -19.79 30.86
N TYR A 75 18.01 -19.26 32.06
CA TYR A 75 17.70 -19.95 33.31
C TYR A 75 16.79 -19.08 34.19
N LYS A 76 15.48 -19.10 33.90
CA LYS A 76 14.47 -18.49 34.78
C LYS A 76 13.91 -19.50 35.76
N LEU A 77 13.93 -19.14 37.04
CA LEU A 77 13.31 -19.94 38.09
C LEU A 77 11.80 -19.72 38.15
N ASN A 78 11.08 -20.81 38.42
CA ASN A 78 9.66 -20.76 38.65
C ASN A 78 9.38 -19.90 39.90
N ASN A 79 8.42 -18.97 39.77
CA ASN A 79 7.93 -18.15 40.88
C ASN A 79 6.42 -17.98 40.72
N PRO A 80 5.67 -17.60 41.77
CA PRO A 80 4.20 -17.55 41.71
C PRO A 80 3.65 -16.71 40.56
N ILE A 81 4.33 -15.64 40.19
CA ILE A 81 3.90 -14.71 39.14
C ILE A 81 4.15 -15.30 37.75
N LEU A 82 5.34 -15.88 37.52
CA LEU A 82 5.65 -16.61 36.28
C LEU A 82 4.73 -17.83 36.11
N SER A 83 4.54 -18.59 37.19
CA SER A 83 3.63 -19.73 37.22
C SER A 83 2.23 -19.31 36.82
N SER A 84 1.72 -18.20 37.35
CA SER A 84 0.42 -17.66 36.98
C SER A 84 0.37 -17.28 35.50
N LEU A 85 1.40 -16.62 34.95
CA LEU A 85 1.44 -16.25 33.53
C LEU A 85 1.42 -17.48 32.61
N LEU A 86 2.18 -18.51 32.95
CA LEU A 86 2.20 -19.77 32.20
C LEU A 86 0.88 -20.55 32.35
N LYS A 87 0.22 -20.46 33.51
CA LYS A 87 -1.15 -20.99 33.69
C LYS A 87 -2.16 -20.26 32.79
N ASP A 88 -2.00 -18.97 32.56
CA ASP A 88 -2.87 -18.25 31.63
C ASP A 88 -2.74 -18.82 30.21
N CYS A 89 -1.52 -19.14 29.73
CA CYS A 89 -1.33 -19.80 28.44
C CYS A 89 -2.08 -21.14 28.36
N ILE A 90 -2.01 -21.95 29.43
CA ILE A 90 -2.73 -23.24 29.51
C ILE A 90 -4.25 -23.03 29.51
N THR A 91 -4.72 -22.03 30.26
CA THR A 91 -6.17 -21.76 30.42
C THR A 91 -6.79 -21.21 29.14
N ASN A 92 -6.01 -20.48 28.34
CA ASN A 92 -6.42 -19.97 27.02
C ASN A 92 -6.20 -20.99 25.88
N ASP A 93 -5.93 -22.26 26.20
CA ASP A 93 -5.71 -23.34 25.24
C ASP A 93 -4.61 -23.03 24.20
N TYR A 94 -3.53 -22.40 24.66
CA TYR A 94 -2.40 -22.13 23.78
C TYR A 94 -1.61 -23.41 23.52
N ASP A 95 -1.11 -23.54 22.30
CA ASP A 95 0.04 -24.38 22.02
C ASP A 95 1.35 -23.67 22.39
N PHE A 96 2.45 -24.43 22.39
CA PHE A 96 3.75 -23.91 22.76
C PHE A 96 4.20 -22.81 21.81
N GLY A 97 3.90 -22.90 20.52
CA GLY A 97 4.21 -21.86 19.53
C GLY A 97 3.59 -20.52 19.91
N MET A 98 2.31 -20.50 20.29
CA MET A 98 1.60 -19.28 20.65
C MET A 98 2.17 -18.68 21.95
N ALA A 99 2.39 -19.52 22.96
CA ALA A 99 3.02 -19.09 24.21
C ALA A 99 4.44 -18.54 23.96
N TYR A 100 5.23 -19.25 23.16
CA TYR A 100 6.58 -18.88 22.77
C TYR A 100 6.60 -17.54 22.02
N GLY A 101 5.77 -17.35 20.99
CA GLY A 101 5.70 -16.12 20.21
C GLY A 101 5.26 -14.90 21.03
N CYS A 102 4.33 -15.09 21.98
CA CYS A 102 3.87 -14.01 22.86
C CYS A 102 4.91 -13.63 23.94
N LEU A 103 5.71 -14.59 24.42
CA LEU A 103 6.59 -14.40 25.58
C LEU A 103 8.06 -14.18 25.22
N ARG A 104 8.54 -14.73 24.09
CA ARG A 104 9.95 -14.76 23.66
C ARG A 104 10.66 -13.43 23.87
N ARG A 105 10.08 -12.37 23.32
CA ARG A 105 10.72 -11.06 23.28
C ARG A 105 10.99 -10.47 24.66
N ARG A 106 10.11 -10.72 25.62
CA ARG A 106 10.26 -10.23 26.99
C ARG A 106 11.01 -11.19 27.88
N TRP A 107 11.23 -12.41 27.42
CA TRP A 107 11.96 -13.40 28.17
C TRP A 107 13.37 -12.90 28.52
N TYR A 108 14.04 -12.17 27.62
CA TYR A 108 15.36 -11.59 27.89
C TYR A 108 15.36 -10.26 28.67
N THR A 109 14.21 -9.67 28.97
CA THR A 109 14.19 -8.39 29.71
C THR A 109 14.64 -8.62 31.16
N PRO A 110 15.68 -7.91 31.66
CA PRO A 110 16.09 -7.97 33.05
C PRO A 110 14.96 -7.41 33.92
N GLY A 111 14.26 -8.26 34.65
CA GLY A 111 13.10 -7.87 35.45
C GLY A 111 12.36 -9.06 36.04
N ASN A 112 11.58 -8.81 37.10
CA ASN A 112 10.71 -9.81 37.71
C ASN A 112 9.49 -10.11 36.81
N SER A 113 8.89 -11.29 36.98
CA SER A 113 7.78 -11.74 36.14
C SER A 113 6.52 -10.86 36.21
N SER A 114 6.36 -10.02 37.24
CA SER A 114 5.26 -9.04 37.32
C SER A 114 5.36 -7.97 36.24
N THR A 115 6.57 -7.46 35.97
CA THR A 115 6.77 -6.49 34.90
C THR A 115 6.40 -7.04 33.53
N MET A 116 6.57 -8.35 33.29
CA MET A 116 6.21 -9.00 32.03
C MET A 116 4.69 -9.04 31.84
N ARG A 117 3.94 -9.54 32.83
CA ARG A 117 2.48 -9.64 32.77
C ARG A 117 1.83 -8.27 32.66
N ASP A 118 2.16 -7.33 33.55
CA ASP A 118 1.55 -6.00 33.58
C ASP A 118 1.80 -5.24 32.28
N ALA A 119 2.99 -5.42 31.71
CA ALA A 119 3.29 -4.79 30.44
C ALA A 119 2.57 -5.47 29.26
N LEU A 120 2.12 -6.73 29.35
CA LEU A 120 1.35 -7.38 28.27
C LEU A 120 -0.06 -6.81 28.27
N TYR A 121 -0.72 -6.79 29.45
CA TYR A 121 -2.02 -6.16 29.63
C TYR A 121 -2.05 -4.70 29.20
N ARG A 122 -1.05 -3.90 29.58
CA ARG A 122 -0.96 -2.49 29.15
C ARG A 122 -0.83 -2.34 27.63
N ARG A 123 -0.15 -3.27 26.95
CA ARG A 123 0.02 -3.22 25.49
C ARG A 123 -1.27 -3.61 24.79
N GLU A 124 -1.92 -4.68 25.24
CA GLU A 124 -3.21 -5.11 24.74
C GLU A 124 -4.26 -3.99 24.88
N GLU A 125 -4.36 -3.38 26.07
CA GLU A 125 -5.31 -2.28 26.29
C GLU A 125 -5.00 -1.06 25.42
N LYS A 126 -3.72 -0.74 25.22
CA LYS A 126 -3.29 0.33 24.31
C LYS A 126 -3.67 0.04 22.86
N ASP A 127 -3.56 -1.20 22.39
CA ASP A 127 -4.00 -1.59 21.05
C ASP A 127 -5.53 -1.47 20.92
N ARG A 128 -6.28 -1.98 21.90
CA ARG A 128 -7.75 -1.83 21.94
C ARG A 128 -8.18 -0.36 21.94
N ASP A 129 -7.53 0.48 22.73
CA ASP A 129 -7.81 1.92 22.78
C ASP A 129 -7.50 2.61 21.46
N LYS A 130 -6.34 2.33 20.84
CA LYS A 130 -5.99 2.83 19.51
C LYS A 130 -7.03 2.46 18.45
N ARG A 131 -7.44 1.19 18.39
CA ARG A 131 -8.42 0.71 17.40
C ARG A 131 -9.80 1.30 17.63
N ARG A 132 -10.23 1.50 18.88
CA ARG A 132 -11.49 2.20 19.21
C ARG A 132 -11.48 3.66 18.75
N LYS A 133 -10.34 4.35 18.88
CA LYS A 133 -10.18 5.75 18.50
C LYS A 133 -9.89 5.95 17.00
N ALA A 134 -9.54 4.89 16.30
CA ALA A 134 -9.18 4.94 14.89
C ALA A 134 -10.37 5.22 13.97
N ILE A 135 -11.59 4.91 14.41
CA ILE A 135 -12.82 5.15 13.64
C ILE A 135 -13.65 6.22 14.34
N ILE A 136 -13.95 7.30 13.62
CA ILE A 136 -14.88 8.35 14.05
C ILE A 136 -16.00 8.44 13.01
N GLY A 137 -17.22 8.10 13.43
CA GLY A 137 -18.35 7.96 12.50
C GLY A 137 -18.04 6.90 11.43
N ASN A 138 -18.07 7.29 10.16
CA ASN A 138 -17.78 6.43 9.01
C ASN A 138 -16.39 6.71 8.41
N ARG A 139 -15.42 7.18 9.21
CA ARG A 139 -14.07 7.50 8.74
C ARG A 139 -13.01 6.91 9.65
N ILE A 140 -11.97 6.36 9.03
CA ILE A 140 -10.75 5.94 9.71
C ILE A 140 -9.84 7.17 9.79
N VAL A 141 -9.63 7.69 11.00
CA VAL A 141 -8.82 8.90 11.25
C VAL A 141 -7.38 8.57 11.65
N GLU A 142 -7.10 7.33 12.02
CA GLU A 142 -5.75 6.81 12.24
C GLU A 142 -5.44 5.79 11.15
N THR A 143 -4.79 6.26 10.08
CA THR A 143 -4.51 5.44 8.89
C THR A 143 -3.24 4.62 9.06
N TYR A 144 -2.32 5.03 9.94
CA TYR A 144 -1.07 4.33 10.22
C TYR A 144 -1.19 3.44 11.46
N LEU A 145 -2.09 2.47 11.38
CA LEU A 145 -2.25 1.44 12.41
C LEU A 145 -1.38 0.22 12.13
N PRO A 146 -0.69 -0.33 13.15
CA PRO A 146 -0.07 -1.63 13.00
C PRO A 146 -1.15 -2.69 12.73
N PRO A 147 -0.85 -3.71 11.93
CA PRO A 147 -1.80 -4.77 11.65
C PRO A 147 -2.23 -5.45 12.95
N ARG A 148 -3.45 -6.00 13.00
CA ARG A 148 -3.96 -6.65 14.21
C ARG A 148 -3.11 -7.84 14.64
N ARG A 149 -2.61 -8.58 13.64
CA ARG A 149 -1.84 -9.81 13.82
C ARG A 149 -0.68 -9.84 12.84
N VAL A 150 0.35 -10.59 13.22
CA VAL A 150 1.53 -10.83 12.40
C VAL A 150 1.88 -12.31 12.49
N TRP A 151 2.42 -12.88 11.43
CA TRP A 151 2.98 -14.22 11.45
C TRP A 151 4.40 -14.15 11.98
N ASP A 152 4.61 -14.68 13.18
CA ASP A 152 5.91 -14.85 13.78
C ASP A 152 6.55 -16.14 13.24
N LEU A 153 7.55 -15.98 12.37
CA LEU A 153 8.23 -17.07 11.70
C LEU A 153 9.02 -17.94 12.68
N TYR A 154 9.48 -17.38 13.80
CA TYR A 154 10.24 -18.16 14.78
C TYR A 154 9.34 -19.12 15.54
N SER A 155 8.11 -18.73 15.86
CA SER A 155 7.12 -19.56 16.54
C SER A 155 6.20 -20.38 15.63
N ASN A 156 6.19 -20.06 14.33
CA ASN A 156 5.21 -20.53 13.36
C ASN A 156 3.75 -20.25 13.77
N ARG A 157 3.48 -19.06 14.33
CA ARG A 157 2.14 -18.66 14.76
C ARG A 157 1.78 -17.23 14.37
N VAL A 158 0.51 -17.04 14.08
CA VAL A 158 -0.11 -15.72 13.96
C VAL A 158 -0.37 -15.18 15.36
N VAL A 159 0.43 -14.21 15.78
CA VAL A 159 0.34 -13.59 17.10
C VAL A 159 -0.23 -12.17 17.01
N PRO A 160 -0.91 -11.66 18.05
CA PRO A 160 -1.35 -10.27 18.06
C PRO A 160 -0.15 -9.32 17.97
N CYS A 161 -0.21 -8.31 17.09
CA CYS A 161 0.93 -7.43 16.83
C CYS A 161 1.37 -6.65 18.09
N TRP A 162 0.43 -6.36 18.99
CA TRP A 162 0.72 -5.65 20.25
C TRP A 162 1.63 -6.42 21.20
N THR A 163 1.82 -7.73 21.02
CA THR A 163 2.78 -8.53 21.80
C THR A 163 4.21 -8.02 21.59
N ASN A 164 4.52 -7.61 20.35
CA ASN A 164 5.87 -7.25 19.92
C ASN A 164 6.00 -5.75 19.54
N TRP A 165 4.94 -5.10 19.04
CA TRP A 165 4.95 -3.73 18.47
C TRP A 165 6.02 -3.49 17.40
N GLU A 166 6.53 -4.56 16.80
CA GLU A 166 7.34 -4.44 15.59
C GLU A 166 6.42 -4.43 14.39
N TRP A 167 6.69 -3.49 13.50
CA TRP A 167 6.04 -3.49 12.21
C TRP A 167 6.58 -4.69 11.43
N PRO A 168 5.70 -5.52 10.83
CA PRO A 168 6.13 -6.71 10.10
C PRO A 168 6.71 -6.35 8.73
N ASP A 169 7.36 -7.32 8.11
CA ASP A 169 7.72 -7.28 6.69
C ASP A 169 6.58 -7.90 5.87
N PRO A 170 6.00 -7.16 4.91
CA PRO A 170 4.84 -7.63 4.18
C PRO A 170 5.20 -8.63 3.06
N ILE A 171 4.30 -9.56 2.81
CA ILE A 171 4.33 -10.47 1.67
C ILE A 171 3.18 -10.11 0.74
N SER A 172 3.52 -9.73 -0.49
CA SER A 172 2.57 -9.54 -1.58
C SER A 172 2.61 -10.74 -2.53
N HIS A 173 1.47 -11.11 -3.12
CA HIS A 173 1.43 -12.25 -4.03
C HIS A 173 0.34 -12.13 -5.09
N ALA A 174 0.54 -12.80 -6.23
CA ALA A 174 -0.50 -12.93 -7.23
C ALA A 174 -1.68 -13.76 -6.70
N TRP A 175 -2.91 -13.38 -7.03
CA TRP A 175 -4.10 -14.15 -6.72
C TRP A 175 -4.26 -15.35 -7.67
N MET A 176 -5.00 -16.36 -7.22
CA MET A 176 -5.24 -17.61 -7.97
C MET A 176 -6.73 -17.87 -8.16
N ASP A 177 -7.06 -18.60 -9.23
CA ASP A 177 -8.43 -19.08 -9.44
C ASP A 177 -8.89 -19.96 -8.26
N GLU A 178 -10.18 -19.92 -7.95
CA GLU A 178 -10.78 -20.78 -6.91
C GLU A 178 -10.50 -22.26 -7.13
N LYS A 179 -10.54 -22.72 -8.39
CA LYS A 179 -10.23 -24.11 -8.76
C LYS A 179 -8.78 -24.51 -8.48
N ASP A 180 -7.86 -23.55 -8.39
CA ASP A 180 -6.42 -23.78 -8.19
C ASP A 180 -5.99 -23.48 -6.74
N ARG A 181 -6.94 -23.07 -5.90
CA ARG A 181 -6.76 -22.84 -4.47
C ARG A 181 -7.18 -24.05 -3.65
N ALA A 182 -6.49 -24.26 -2.54
CA ALA A 182 -6.88 -25.12 -1.45
C ALA A 182 -7.32 -24.25 -0.26
N ILE A 183 -8.36 -24.70 0.43
CA ILE A 183 -8.84 -24.09 1.68
C ILE A 183 -8.20 -24.87 2.83
N VAL A 184 -7.22 -24.27 3.49
CA VAL A 184 -6.39 -24.95 4.49
C VAL A 184 -6.74 -24.51 5.90
N TRP A 185 -6.99 -25.48 6.77
CA TRP A 185 -7.12 -25.28 8.21
C TRP A 185 -5.79 -25.61 8.88
N THR A 186 -5.28 -24.71 9.72
CA THR A 186 -3.91 -24.82 10.25
C THR A 186 -3.83 -24.37 11.70
N PRO A 187 -2.94 -24.96 12.52
CA PRO A 187 -2.68 -24.46 13.87
C PRO A 187 -1.96 -23.10 13.84
N ILE A 188 -1.37 -22.69 12.70
CA ILE A 188 -0.64 -21.42 12.58
C ILE A 188 -1.53 -20.23 12.98
N ASN A 189 -2.81 -20.23 12.61
CA ASN A 189 -3.81 -19.24 13.01
C ASN A 189 -4.84 -19.80 14.01
N LYS A 190 -4.45 -20.81 14.79
CA LYS A 190 -5.30 -21.48 15.80
C LYS A 190 -6.58 -22.09 15.24
N TYR A 191 -6.63 -22.42 13.95
CA TYR A 191 -7.85 -22.88 13.29
C TYR A 191 -9.03 -21.90 13.44
N GLU A 192 -8.75 -20.60 13.56
CA GLU A 192 -9.80 -19.60 13.73
C GLU A 192 -10.47 -19.22 12.40
N TRP A 193 -9.79 -19.38 11.28
CA TRP A 193 -10.35 -19.22 9.93
C TRP A 193 -9.60 -20.09 8.92
N PRO A 194 -10.25 -20.48 7.82
CA PRO A 194 -9.57 -21.18 6.74
C PRO A 194 -8.67 -20.23 5.92
N ILE A 195 -7.61 -20.75 5.31
CA ILE A 195 -6.66 -19.96 4.53
C ILE A 195 -6.71 -20.41 3.06
N PRO A 196 -7.04 -19.51 2.12
CA PRO A 196 -6.97 -19.80 0.69
C PRO A 196 -5.53 -19.64 0.18
N ILE A 197 -4.87 -20.76 -0.16
CA ILE A 197 -3.54 -20.76 -0.78
C ILE A 197 -3.52 -21.63 -2.05
N PRO A 198 -2.54 -21.51 -2.95
CA PRO A 198 -2.42 -22.43 -4.09
C PRO A 198 -2.35 -23.89 -3.65
N LYS A 199 -2.96 -24.81 -4.41
CA LYS A 199 -2.97 -26.26 -4.11
C LYS A 199 -1.57 -26.88 -4.02
N ASP A 200 -0.63 -26.29 -4.73
CA ASP A 200 0.78 -26.69 -4.79
C ASP A 200 1.68 -25.92 -3.80
N ALA A 201 1.10 -25.03 -2.97
CA ALA A 201 1.84 -24.27 -1.98
C ALA A 201 1.76 -24.88 -0.57
N ASN A 202 2.75 -24.57 0.27
CA ASN A 202 2.79 -24.99 1.66
C ASN A 202 3.34 -23.87 2.56
N LEU A 203 2.61 -23.52 3.62
CA LEU A 203 2.99 -22.45 4.55
C LEU A 203 4.35 -22.70 5.23
N ASN A 204 4.71 -23.95 5.53
CA ASN A 204 6.01 -24.25 6.13
C ASN A 204 7.16 -24.05 5.13
N LEU A 205 6.95 -24.30 3.84
CA LEU A 205 7.97 -24.00 2.81
C LEU A 205 8.14 -22.49 2.63
N ILE A 206 7.03 -21.74 2.58
CA ILE A 206 7.04 -20.27 2.57
C ILE A 206 7.79 -19.74 3.79
N ARG A 207 7.52 -20.28 4.98
CA ARG A 207 8.21 -19.93 6.22
C ARG A 207 9.72 -20.12 6.12
N ILE A 208 10.18 -21.28 5.62
CA ILE A 208 11.62 -21.56 5.45
C ILE A 208 12.26 -20.53 4.51
N GLU A 209 11.59 -20.19 3.41
CA GLU A 209 12.07 -19.15 2.50
C GLU A 209 12.16 -17.78 3.16
N MET A 210 11.13 -17.35 3.89
CA MET A 210 11.16 -16.06 4.59
C MET A 210 12.25 -16.01 5.68
N LEU A 211 12.49 -17.12 6.39
CA LEU A 211 13.59 -17.24 7.36
C LEU A 211 14.96 -17.10 6.69
N ASN A 212 15.14 -17.70 5.51
CA ASN A 212 16.37 -17.56 4.71
C ASN A 212 16.58 -16.14 4.15
N LEU A 213 15.49 -15.38 3.95
CA LEU A 213 15.56 -13.94 3.66
C LEU A 213 15.86 -13.09 4.91
N GLY A 214 15.97 -13.72 6.08
CA GLY A 214 16.32 -13.06 7.34
C GLY A 214 15.14 -12.46 8.10
N LEU A 215 13.90 -12.80 7.73
CA LEU A 215 12.70 -12.21 8.32
C LEU A 215 12.32 -12.87 9.65
N GLU A 216 11.75 -12.10 10.58
CA GLU A 216 11.23 -12.59 11.88
C GLU A 216 9.70 -12.52 11.94
N TYR A 217 9.13 -11.33 11.69
CA TYR A 217 7.69 -11.10 11.71
C TYR A 217 7.24 -10.68 10.32
N VAL A 218 6.35 -11.45 9.73
CA VAL A 218 5.80 -11.14 8.41
C VAL A 218 4.30 -10.88 8.47
N TRP A 219 3.81 -10.11 7.52
CA TRP A 219 2.39 -9.92 7.31
C TRP A 219 1.99 -10.51 5.97
N LEU A 220 1.10 -11.49 6.03
CA LEU A 220 0.51 -12.17 4.89
C LEU A 220 -1.00 -12.03 5.05
N ASP A 221 -1.66 -11.34 4.12
CA ASP A 221 -3.08 -10.98 4.17
C ASP A 221 -3.99 -12.19 4.44
N VAL A 222 -3.85 -13.27 3.67
CA VAL A 222 -4.66 -14.51 3.80
C VAL A 222 -4.50 -15.20 5.15
N LEU A 223 -3.40 -14.94 5.84
CA LEU A 223 -3.05 -15.57 7.12
C LEU A 223 -3.27 -14.64 8.31
N CYS A 224 -3.04 -13.34 8.18
CA CYS A 224 -3.09 -12.36 9.28
C CYS A 224 -4.46 -11.70 9.40
N LEU A 225 -5.22 -11.59 8.30
CA LEU A 225 -6.61 -11.15 8.30
C LEU A 225 -7.54 -12.36 8.45
N ARG A 226 -8.62 -12.19 9.21
CA ARG A 226 -9.66 -13.22 9.34
C ARG A 226 -10.35 -13.41 8.00
N GLN A 227 -10.39 -14.65 7.50
CA GLN A 227 -10.99 -14.99 6.20
C GLN A 227 -12.42 -15.52 6.35
N VAL A 228 -13.16 -15.53 5.24
CA VAL A 228 -14.54 -16.02 5.18
C VAL A 228 -14.61 -17.52 5.51
N GLY A 229 -15.64 -17.93 6.25
CA GLY A 229 -15.98 -19.36 6.43
C GLY A 229 -15.40 -20.00 7.69
N GLY A 230 -14.97 -19.21 8.68
CA GLY A 230 -14.50 -19.68 9.97
C GLY A 230 -15.37 -19.29 11.17
N PRO A 231 -15.05 -19.80 12.38
CA PRO A 231 -15.60 -19.28 13.62
C PRO A 231 -15.37 -17.77 13.77
N GLY A 232 -16.39 -17.04 14.26
CA GLY A 232 -16.29 -15.60 14.49
C GLY A 232 -16.46 -14.75 13.22
N GLU A 233 -17.36 -15.16 12.32
CA GLU A 233 -17.71 -14.40 11.11
C GLU A 233 -18.25 -12.99 11.44
N ASP A 234 -18.93 -12.85 12.57
CA ASP A 234 -19.35 -11.56 13.13
C ASP A 234 -18.14 -10.66 13.48
N LEU A 235 -17.10 -11.25 14.08
CA LEU A 235 -15.84 -10.55 14.35
C LEU A 235 -15.13 -10.14 13.07
N ARG A 236 -15.19 -10.97 12.02
CA ARG A 236 -14.59 -10.66 10.71
C ARG A 236 -15.14 -9.36 10.16
N VAL A 237 -16.47 -9.21 10.15
CA VAL A 237 -17.13 -8.00 9.64
C VAL A 237 -16.66 -6.76 10.41
N GLU A 238 -16.59 -6.83 11.75
CA GLU A 238 -16.13 -5.70 12.57
C GLU A 238 -14.63 -5.41 12.41
N GLU A 239 -13.79 -6.45 12.31
CA GLU A 239 -12.35 -6.28 12.06
C GLU A 239 -12.07 -5.67 10.69
N TRP A 240 -12.79 -6.12 9.65
CA TRP A 240 -12.58 -5.67 8.28
C TRP A 240 -12.94 -4.21 8.05
N LYS A 241 -13.87 -3.63 8.83
CA LYS A 241 -14.16 -2.17 8.78
C LYS A 241 -12.92 -1.31 9.00
N LEU A 242 -11.95 -1.82 9.76
CA LEU A 242 -10.70 -1.12 10.05
C LEU A 242 -9.52 -1.71 9.27
N ASP A 243 -9.37 -3.03 9.32
CA ASP A 243 -8.13 -3.71 8.94
C ASP A 243 -7.97 -3.83 7.42
N VAL A 244 -9.06 -3.96 6.64
CA VAL A 244 -8.98 -4.04 5.16
C VAL A 244 -8.64 -2.67 4.54
N PRO A 245 -9.34 -1.57 4.89
CA PRO A 245 -8.99 -0.26 4.34
C PRO A 245 -7.58 0.21 4.74
N THR A 246 -7.00 -0.31 5.82
CA THR A 246 -5.67 0.08 6.32
C THR A 246 -4.52 -0.83 5.86
N ILE A 247 -4.76 -1.81 4.97
CA ILE A 247 -3.74 -2.75 4.48
C ILE A 247 -2.51 -2.03 3.93
N GLY A 248 -2.69 -0.95 3.15
CA GLY A 248 -1.57 -0.23 2.55
C GLY A 248 -0.56 0.34 3.55
N ALA A 249 -0.96 0.59 4.81
CA ALA A 249 -0.05 1.02 5.87
C ALA A 249 1.03 -0.02 6.17
N VAL A 250 0.72 -1.32 5.97
CA VAL A 250 1.67 -2.40 6.17
C VAL A 250 2.79 -2.37 5.12
N TYR A 251 2.50 -1.91 3.91
CA TYR A 251 3.43 -1.87 2.78
C TYR A 251 4.20 -0.55 2.67
N GLN A 252 3.66 0.53 3.22
CA GLN A 252 4.21 1.87 3.08
C GLN A 252 5.64 1.96 3.63
N ASN A 253 6.60 2.35 2.78
CA ASN A 253 8.01 2.49 3.10
C ASN A 253 8.71 1.21 3.61
N ARG A 254 8.18 0.01 3.28
CA ARG A 254 8.76 -1.29 3.68
C ARG A 254 9.43 -2.02 2.54
N ASP A 255 10.26 -2.99 2.89
CA ASP A 255 10.82 -3.96 1.95
C ASP A 255 9.80 -5.09 1.79
N VAL A 256 9.29 -5.29 0.58
CA VAL A 256 8.18 -6.22 0.32
C VAL A 256 8.71 -7.50 -0.32
N VAL A 257 8.25 -8.65 0.16
CA VAL A 257 8.52 -9.92 -0.50
C VAL A 257 7.39 -10.24 -1.48
N CYS A 258 7.70 -10.36 -2.77
CA CYS A 258 6.69 -10.50 -3.82
C CYS A 258 6.73 -11.88 -4.48
N TYR A 259 5.64 -12.64 -4.39
CA TYR A 259 5.42 -13.86 -5.18
C TYR A 259 4.62 -13.56 -6.45
N LEU A 260 5.32 -13.28 -7.56
CA LEU A 260 4.68 -12.85 -8.81
C LEU A 260 3.92 -13.98 -9.54
N SER A 261 4.32 -15.24 -9.35
CA SER A 261 3.65 -16.43 -9.94
C SER A 261 2.63 -17.09 -8.99
N GLY A 262 2.34 -16.45 -7.86
CA GLY A 262 1.45 -16.94 -6.80
C GLY A 262 2.17 -17.38 -5.54
N LEU A 263 1.51 -17.21 -4.40
CA LEU A 263 2.08 -17.42 -3.07
C LEU A 263 2.77 -18.80 -2.92
N GLY A 264 4.05 -18.79 -2.55
CA GLY A 264 4.84 -20.01 -2.31
C GLY A 264 5.28 -20.78 -3.56
N ARG A 265 4.92 -20.33 -4.77
CA ARG A 265 5.26 -21.01 -6.02
C ARG A 265 6.61 -20.54 -6.56
N PRO A 266 7.32 -21.38 -7.33
CA PRO A 266 8.48 -20.93 -8.08
C PRO A 266 8.08 -19.84 -9.07
N LEU A 267 8.95 -18.84 -9.21
CA LEU A 267 8.82 -17.79 -10.22
C LEU A 267 9.04 -18.41 -11.60
N MET A 268 7.95 -18.53 -12.33
CA MET A 268 7.93 -19.03 -13.70
C MET A 268 7.19 -18.04 -14.59
N LEU A 269 7.63 -17.96 -15.85
CA LEU A 269 7.08 -17.06 -16.85
C LEU A 269 6.63 -17.87 -18.06
N LYS A 270 5.33 -17.91 -18.31
CA LYS A 270 4.71 -18.53 -19.49
C LYS A 270 4.01 -17.48 -20.34
N GLU A 271 3.80 -17.81 -21.61
CA GLU A 271 3.08 -16.94 -22.54
C GLU A 271 1.68 -16.61 -22.00
N GLY A 272 1.34 -15.33 -21.98
CA GLY A 272 0.07 -14.83 -21.43
C GLY A 272 0.03 -14.62 -19.90
N ASP A 273 1.05 -15.03 -19.14
CA ASP A 273 1.05 -14.85 -17.67
C ASP A 273 1.00 -13.38 -17.26
N LEU A 274 1.72 -12.49 -17.98
CA LEU A 274 1.76 -11.05 -17.69
C LEU A 274 0.43 -10.34 -17.98
N ASP A 275 -0.28 -10.81 -19.01
CA ASP A 275 -1.52 -10.22 -19.51
C ASP A 275 -2.76 -10.77 -18.80
N SER A 276 -2.63 -11.92 -18.14
CA SER A 276 -3.65 -12.55 -17.33
C SER A 276 -4.18 -11.60 -16.26
N ASP A 277 -5.49 -11.59 -16.05
CA ASP A 277 -6.12 -10.91 -14.91
C ASP A 277 -5.59 -11.43 -13.57
N ARG A 278 -4.94 -12.61 -13.57
CA ARG A 278 -4.25 -13.22 -12.42
C ARG A 278 -2.83 -12.73 -12.16
N SER A 279 -2.26 -12.00 -13.11
CA SER A 279 -0.94 -11.39 -12.97
C SER A 279 -0.88 -10.48 -11.75
N TRP A 280 0.22 -10.54 -11.02
CA TRP A 280 0.50 -9.58 -9.94
C TRP A 280 0.41 -8.13 -10.44
N PHE A 281 0.87 -7.88 -11.68
CA PHE A 281 0.83 -6.56 -12.33
C PHE A 281 -0.57 -6.12 -12.75
N ARG A 282 -1.59 -6.97 -12.61
CA ARG A 282 -2.97 -6.67 -13.02
C ARG A 282 -3.96 -6.66 -11.88
N HIS A 283 -3.57 -7.00 -10.66
CA HIS A 283 -4.48 -6.92 -9.52
C HIS A 283 -4.58 -5.48 -8.96
N ALA A 284 -5.76 -5.05 -8.54
CA ALA A 284 -5.96 -3.69 -8.03
C ALA A 284 -5.24 -3.44 -6.71
N TRP A 285 -5.34 -4.38 -5.77
CA TRP A 285 -4.73 -4.23 -4.44
C TRP A 285 -3.20 -4.19 -4.49
N THR A 286 -2.56 -4.89 -5.45
CA THR A 286 -1.09 -4.92 -5.54
C THR A 286 -0.47 -3.56 -5.87
N MET A 287 -1.26 -2.59 -6.36
CA MET A 287 -0.77 -1.22 -6.59
C MET A 287 -0.32 -0.50 -5.30
N GLN A 288 -0.95 -0.77 -4.16
CA GLN A 288 -0.51 -0.22 -2.87
C GLN A 288 0.54 -1.09 -2.17
N GLU A 289 0.92 -2.22 -2.77
CA GLU A 289 1.80 -3.25 -2.18
C GLU A 289 3.24 -3.19 -2.71
N VAL A 290 3.59 -2.13 -3.45
CA VAL A 290 4.89 -1.99 -4.15
C VAL A 290 6.07 -1.76 -3.20
N GLY A 291 5.82 -1.17 -2.02
CA GLY A 291 6.82 -0.87 -1.01
C GLY A 291 7.88 0.17 -1.40
N ARG A 292 8.92 0.28 -0.56
CA ARG A 292 10.14 1.06 -0.82
C ARG A 292 11.13 0.26 -1.66
N SER A 293 11.29 -1.01 -1.35
CA SER A 293 12.10 -1.96 -2.11
C SER A 293 11.40 -3.32 -2.15
N ARG A 294 11.83 -4.22 -3.04
CA ARG A 294 11.26 -5.57 -3.11
C ARG A 294 12.32 -6.64 -3.18
N VAL A 295 11.96 -7.82 -2.69
CA VAL A 295 12.62 -9.08 -2.96
C VAL A 295 11.62 -9.96 -3.69
N ILE A 296 11.99 -10.47 -4.85
CA ILE A 296 11.13 -11.40 -5.59
C ILE A 296 11.35 -12.80 -5.03
N ALA A 297 10.28 -13.41 -4.55
CA ALA A 297 10.27 -14.74 -3.95
C ALA A 297 9.97 -15.83 -4.98
N GLY A 298 10.19 -17.08 -4.58
CA GLY A 298 10.12 -18.23 -5.47
C GLY A 298 11.26 -18.26 -6.48
N ASP A 299 12.35 -17.52 -6.23
CA ASP A 299 13.47 -17.43 -7.17
C ASP A 299 14.13 -18.80 -7.39
N THR A 300 14.51 -19.06 -8.64
CA THR A 300 15.12 -20.32 -9.05
C THR A 300 16.36 -20.05 -9.87
N PRO A 301 17.43 -20.86 -9.79
CA PRO A 301 18.71 -20.58 -10.47
C PRO A 301 18.64 -20.39 -11.98
N ASN A 302 17.61 -20.96 -12.63
CA ASN A 302 17.34 -20.84 -14.06
C ASN A 302 16.07 -20.02 -14.35
N GLY A 303 15.61 -19.25 -13.36
CA GLY A 303 14.40 -18.46 -13.42
C GLY A 303 14.59 -17.15 -14.20
N PRO A 304 13.48 -16.41 -14.43
CA PRO A 304 13.51 -15.21 -15.27
C PRO A 304 14.37 -14.08 -14.69
N LEU A 305 14.63 -14.04 -13.37
CA LEU A 305 15.50 -13.03 -12.76
C LEU A 305 16.98 -13.17 -13.13
N HIS A 306 17.40 -14.36 -13.56
CA HIS A 306 18.78 -14.66 -13.93
C HIS A 306 18.98 -14.73 -15.46
N ALA A 307 17.97 -14.34 -16.25
CA ALA A 307 18.07 -14.31 -17.69
C ALA A 307 19.19 -13.36 -18.16
N GLU A 308 20.01 -13.81 -19.11
CA GLU A 308 21.08 -12.99 -19.67
C GLU A 308 20.51 -11.84 -20.51
N CYS A 309 20.99 -10.62 -20.26
CA CYS A 309 20.71 -9.44 -21.08
C CYS A 309 21.97 -9.11 -21.90
N LYS A 310 21.92 -9.34 -23.21
CA LYS A 310 23.04 -9.09 -24.15
C LYS A 310 22.73 -7.82 -24.94
N ASP A 311 23.65 -6.85 -24.91
CA ASP A 311 23.50 -5.56 -25.58
C ASP A 311 22.18 -4.83 -25.27
N GLY A 312 21.67 -4.99 -24.03
CA GLY A 312 20.41 -4.38 -23.58
C GLY A 312 19.15 -5.11 -24.05
N LYS A 313 19.26 -6.33 -24.58
CA LYS A 313 18.12 -7.15 -25.02
C LYS A 313 18.12 -8.52 -24.34
N TYR A 314 16.93 -8.94 -23.93
CA TYR A 314 16.69 -10.31 -23.48
C TYR A 314 16.42 -11.24 -24.67
N GLU A 315 16.55 -12.54 -24.43
CA GLU A 315 16.35 -13.57 -25.45
C GLU A 315 14.94 -13.56 -26.04
N THR A 316 13.93 -13.23 -25.23
CA THR A 316 12.53 -13.21 -25.65
C THR A 316 11.88 -11.85 -25.35
N GLU A 317 10.85 -11.53 -26.14
CA GLU A 317 9.99 -10.37 -25.90
C GLU A 317 9.30 -10.47 -24.53
N LEU A 318 8.85 -11.67 -24.16
CA LEU A 318 8.23 -11.93 -22.86
C LEU A 318 9.16 -11.60 -21.68
N LEU A 319 10.44 -11.97 -21.75
CA LEU A 319 11.43 -11.60 -20.75
C LEU A 319 11.70 -10.09 -20.72
N THR A 320 11.75 -9.47 -21.90
CA THR A 320 11.92 -8.01 -22.02
C THR A 320 10.77 -7.30 -21.30
N ARG A 321 9.52 -7.65 -21.62
CA ARG A 321 8.32 -7.11 -20.98
C ARG A 321 8.29 -7.37 -19.46
N PHE A 322 8.70 -8.55 -19.02
CA PHE A 322 8.78 -8.88 -17.59
C PHE A 322 9.75 -7.97 -16.84
N HIS A 323 10.95 -7.74 -17.38
CA HIS A 323 11.93 -6.86 -16.75
C HIS A 323 11.52 -5.38 -16.83
N GLU A 324 10.87 -4.94 -17.90
CA GLU A 324 10.27 -3.61 -18.00
C GLU A 324 9.20 -3.40 -16.92
N GLN A 325 8.28 -4.36 -16.73
CA GLN A 325 7.25 -4.29 -15.67
C GLN A 325 7.84 -4.31 -14.26
N LEU A 326 8.91 -5.07 -14.03
CA LEU A 326 9.63 -5.06 -12.75
C LEU A 326 10.29 -3.71 -12.47
N GLN A 327 10.86 -3.07 -13.50
CA GLN A 327 11.48 -1.74 -13.39
C GLN A 327 10.44 -0.64 -13.21
N SER A 328 9.24 -0.81 -13.80
CA SER A 328 8.14 0.15 -13.71
C SER A 328 7.32 0.06 -12.43
N MET A 329 7.61 -0.89 -11.54
CA MET A 329 7.04 -0.78 -10.19
C MET A 329 7.83 0.30 -9.47
N HIS A 330 7.17 1.38 -9.08
CA HIS A 330 7.66 2.45 -8.22
C HIS A 330 6.45 3.02 -7.45
N GLN A 331 6.69 3.94 -6.52
CA GLN A 331 5.58 4.66 -5.90
C GLN A 331 4.95 5.60 -6.93
N PHE A 332 3.68 5.38 -7.23
CA PHE A 332 2.95 6.13 -8.25
C PHE A 332 2.56 7.52 -7.73
N GLU A 333 2.73 8.53 -8.56
CA GLU A 333 2.03 9.82 -8.40
C GLU A 333 0.52 9.63 -8.66
N VAL A 334 -0.33 10.58 -8.23
CA VAL A 334 -1.80 10.46 -8.37
C VAL A 334 -2.20 10.15 -9.81
N ARG A 335 -1.58 10.85 -10.76
CA ARG A 335 -1.83 10.65 -12.18
C ARG A 335 -1.55 9.21 -12.62
N GLU A 336 -0.32 8.74 -12.38
CA GLU A 336 0.11 7.39 -12.77
C GLU A 336 -0.74 6.34 -12.08
N ALA A 337 -1.10 6.56 -10.81
CA ALA A 337 -1.99 5.66 -10.07
C ALA A 337 -3.37 5.54 -10.74
N LEU A 338 -3.94 6.65 -11.23
CA LEU A 338 -5.24 6.65 -11.92
C LEU A 338 -5.16 6.11 -13.36
N GLU A 339 -4.01 6.21 -14.02
CA GLU A 339 -3.74 5.55 -15.31
C GLU A 339 -3.66 4.03 -15.11
N GLU A 340 -2.76 3.59 -14.23
CA GLU A 340 -2.51 2.18 -13.93
C GLU A 340 -3.76 1.46 -13.40
N MET A 341 -4.52 2.08 -12.50
CA MET A 341 -5.72 1.49 -11.89
C MET A 341 -6.83 1.16 -12.92
N ARG A 342 -6.79 1.72 -14.14
CA ARG A 342 -7.69 1.32 -15.25
C ARG A 342 -7.47 -0.08 -15.74
N HIS A 343 -6.20 -0.46 -15.79
CA HIS A 343 -5.76 -1.72 -16.35
C HIS A 343 -5.79 -2.84 -15.31
N ARG A 344 -6.06 -2.47 -14.04
CA ARG A 344 -6.20 -3.40 -12.93
C ARG A 344 -7.59 -4.01 -12.83
N VAL A 345 -7.61 -5.23 -12.30
CA VAL A 345 -8.76 -6.09 -12.08
C VAL A 345 -8.93 -6.30 -10.59
N SER A 346 -10.18 -6.36 -10.13
CA SER A 346 -10.54 -6.67 -8.76
C SER A 346 -11.78 -7.57 -8.72
N THR A 347 -11.95 -8.29 -7.61
CA THR A 347 -13.17 -9.09 -7.38
C THR A 347 -14.36 -8.17 -7.13
N ASN A 348 -14.21 -7.22 -6.21
CA ASN A 348 -15.17 -6.17 -5.99
C ASN A 348 -14.71 -4.92 -6.73
N PRO A 349 -15.50 -4.35 -7.65
CA PRO A 349 -15.07 -3.15 -8.36
C PRO A 349 -14.77 -1.94 -7.45
N LEU A 350 -15.34 -1.89 -6.23
CA LEU A 350 -14.99 -0.87 -5.21
C LEU A 350 -13.56 -0.99 -4.69
N ASP A 351 -12.94 -2.18 -4.77
CA ASP A 351 -11.54 -2.38 -4.39
C ASP A 351 -10.59 -1.48 -5.20
N ARG A 352 -10.97 -1.10 -6.43
CA ARG A 352 -10.18 -0.17 -7.25
C ARG A 352 -10.14 1.23 -6.65
N ILE A 353 -11.19 1.65 -5.95
CA ILE A 353 -11.23 2.93 -5.24
C ILE A 353 -10.49 2.78 -3.91
N ALA A 354 -10.78 1.72 -3.16
CA ALA A 354 -10.14 1.47 -1.86
C ALA A 354 -8.61 1.33 -1.98
N GLY A 355 -8.11 0.63 -3.01
CA GLY A 355 -6.69 0.45 -3.30
C GLY A 355 -5.94 1.74 -3.69
N LEU A 356 -6.65 2.86 -3.93
CA LEU A 356 -6.03 4.16 -4.16
C LEU A 356 -5.76 4.92 -2.85
N ALA A 357 -6.38 4.55 -1.72
CA ALA A 357 -6.35 5.37 -0.50
C ALA A 357 -4.94 5.75 -0.03
N PHE A 358 -4.00 4.78 -0.01
CA PHE A 358 -2.61 5.04 0.38
C PHE A 358 -1.79 5.73 -0.72
N LEU A 359 -2.13 5.51 -1.99
CA LEU A 359 -1.48 6.20 -3.12
C LEU A 359 -1.86 7.68 -3.19
N MET A 360 -3.03 8.04 -2.65
CA MET A 360 -3.55 9.40 -2.59
C MET A 360 -3.21 10.12 -1.27
N GLU A 361 -2.38 9.47 -0.44
CA GLU A 361 -1.91 9.97 0.85
C GLU A 361 -3.03 10.48 1.76
N SER A 362 -4.16 9.80 1.75
CA SER A 362 -5.32 10.26 2.48
C SER A 362 -5.04 10.29 3.99
N ALA A 363 -5.28 11.44 4.62
CA ALA A 363 -5.10 11.64 6.06
C ALA A 363 -6.16 10.89 6.89
N SER A 364 -7.26 10.54 6.24
CA SER A 364 -8.29 9.63 6.74
C SER A 364 -8.70 8.69 5.62
N ILE A 365 -9.27 7.53 5.92
CA ILE A 365 -9.81 6.61 4.90
C ILE A 365 -11.31 6.52 5.10
N PRO A 366 -12.14 6.73 4.06
CA PRO A 366 -13.57 6.55 4.19
C PRO A 366 -13.89 5.09 4.55
N ALA A 367 -14.96 4.86 5.31
CA ALA A 367 -15.41 3.50 5.58
C ALA A 367 -15.77 2.78 4.28
N TYR A 368 -15.39 1.51 4.20
CA TYR A 368 -15.65 0.66 3.05
C TYR A 368 -16.97 -0.08 3.25
N TYR A 369 -17.97 0.22 2.43
CA TYR A 369 -19.22 -0.54 2.39
C TYR A 369 -19.45 -1.10 1.00
N GLU A 370 -19.60 -2.43 0.90
CA GLU A 370 -19.81 -3.11 -0.39
C GLU A 370 -21.09 -2.67 -1.12
N SER A 371 -22.02 -2.00 -0.43
CA SER A 371 -23.29 -1.51 -0.96
C SER A 371 -23.25 -0.06 -1.50
N GLU A 372 -22.15 0.67 -1.33
CA GLU A 372 -22.03 2.06 -1.78
C GLU A 372 -21.94 2.17 -3.31
N SER A 373 -22.40 3.29 -3.86
CA SER A 373 -22.17 3.57 -5.28
C SER A 373 -20.71 3.97 -5.53
N PHE A 374 -20.22 3.73 -6.75
CA PHE A 374 -18.85 4.08 -7.12
C PHE A 374 -18.54 5.58 -6.96
N GLU A 375 -19.49 6.45 -7.30
CA GLU A 375 -19.28 7.89 -7.21
C GLU A 375 -19.28 8.39 -5.76
N GLU A 376 -20.09 7.79 -4.87
CA GLU A 376 -20.06 8.10 -3.44
C GLU A 376 -18.71 7.69 -2.83
N ALA A 377 -18.24 6.47 -3.11
CA ALA A 377 -16.95 5.99 -2.64
C ALA A 377 -15.79 6.84 -3.17
N TRP A 378 -15.81 7.19 -4.47
CA TRP A 378 -14.82 8.06 -5.08
C TRP A 378 -14.85 9.47 -4.48
N THR A 379 -16.04 10.05 -4.30
CA THR A 379 -16.21 11.36 -3.67
C THR A 379 -15.67 11.35 -2.24
N ALA A 380 -15.99 10.32 -1.45
CA ALA A 380 -15.49 10.16 -0.09
C ALA A 380 -13.96 10.04 -0.07
N LEU A 381 -13.37 9.30 -1.01
CA LEU A 381 -11.93 9.21 -1.16
C LEU A 381 -11.32 10.57 -1.50
N VAL A 382 -11.81 11.28 -2.52
CA VAL A 382 -11.29 12.61 -2.93
C VAL A 382 -11.33 13.61 -1.78
N ASN A 383 -12.42 13.61 -1.02
CA ASN A 383 -12.56 14.46 0.17
C ASN A 383 -11.50 14.16 1.23
N SER A 384 -11.05 12.91 1.33
CA SER A 384 -10.08 12.44 2.33
C SER A 384 -8.60 12.57 1.92
N MET A 385 -8.32 12.80 0.63
CA MET A 385 -6.95 12.86 0.08
C MET A 385 -6.10 13.95 0.74
N ALA A 386 -4.78 13.85 0.63
CA ALA A 386 -3.92 14.99 0.97
C ALA A 386 -4.26 16.21 0.10
N PRO A 387 -4.14 17.46 0.61
CA PRO A 387 -4.40 18.67 -0.17
C PRO A 387 -3.63 18.74 -1.49
N ARG A 388 -2.37 18.27 -1.48
CA ARG A 388 -1.53 18.14 -2.67
C ARG A 388 -2.08 17.17 -3.72
N CYS A 389 -2.67 16.06 -3.30
CA CYS A 389 -3.24 15.05 -4.18
C CYS A 389 -4.56 15.54 -4.82
N ARG A 390 -5.39 16.27 -4.06
CA ARG A 390 -6.54 17.00 -4.63
C ARG A 390 -6.10 18.03 -5.66
N ALA A 391 -5.03 18.76 -5.37
CA ALA A 391 -4.47 19.70 -6.34
C ALA A 391 -4.00 19.00 -7.61
N GLN A 392 -3.41 17.79 -7.53
CA GLN A 392 -3.07 17.02 -8.72
C GLN A 392 -4.32 16.76 -9.58
N LEU A 393 -5.44 16.32 -9.00
CA LEU A 393 -6.71 16.16 -9.74
C LEU A 393 -7.17 17.47 -10.41
N PHE A 394 -7.05 18.58 -9.69
CA PHE A 394 -7.43 19.91 -10.18
C PHE A 394 -6.58 20.34 -11.39
N PHE A 395 -5.26 20.12 -11.37
CA PHE A 395 -4.33 20.55 -12.41
C PHE A 395 -4.13 19.55 -13.56
N VAL A 396 -4.39 18.26 -13.33
CA VAL A 396 -4.05 17.18 -14.29
C VAL A 396 -5.24 16.80 -15.16
N TYR A 397 -6.47 16.82 -14.63
CA TYR A 397 -7.64 16.40 -15.42
C TYR A 397 -8.19 17.54 -16.29
N PRO A 398 -8.31 17.40 -17.62
CA PRO A 398 -8.63 18.52 -18.51
C PRO A 398 -10.12 18.84 -18.62
N GLU A 399 -11.00 17.88 -18.39
CA GLU A 399 -12.44 18.11 -18.47
C GLU A 399 -12.99 18.59 -17.12
N PRO A 400 -14.06 19.39 -17.10
CA PRO A 400 -14.77 19.68 -15.86
C PRO A 400 -15.50 18.43 -15.36
N GLY A 401 -15.60 18.30 -14.05
CA GLY A 401 -16.35 17.25 -13.38
C GLY A 401 -17.82 17.21 -13.81
N ASN A 402 -18.36 16.00 -13.99
CA ASN A 402 -19.76 15.79 -14.40
C ASN A 402 -20.67 15.23 -13.29
N ALA A 403 -20.14 14.93 -12.10
CA ALA A 403 -20.86 14.30 -10.99
C ALA A 403 -20.85 15.14 -9.70
N GLY A 404 -21.16 16.44 -9.82
CA GLY A 404 -21.26 17.36 -8.68
C GLY A 404 -20.32 18.54 -8.82
N LYS A 405 -19.12 18.44 -8.25
CA LYS A 405 -18.12 19.53 -8.29
C LYS A 405 -17.37 19.55 -9.63
N LYS A 406 -17.30 20.69 -10.31
CA LYS A 406 -16.66 20.82 -11.64
C LYS A 406 -15.14 20.80 -11.58
N TRP A 407 -14.54 21.12 -10.44
CA TRP A 407 -13.08 21.17 -10.30
C TRP A 407 -12.39 19.78 -10.36
N ARG A 408 -13.10 18.71 -9.98
CA ARG A 408 -12.59 17.33 -9.92
C ARG A 408 -13.34 16.38 -10.86
N PRO A 409 -12.70 15.32 -11.39
CA PRO A 409 -13.40 14.32 -12.19
C PRO A 409 -14.33 13.43 -11.35
N SER A 410 -15.35 12.88 -12.00
CA SER A 410 -16.11 11.72 -11.48
C SER A 410 -15.31 10.41 -11.64
N TRP A 411 -15.76 9.35 -10.98
CA TRP A 411 -15.14 8.02 -11.13
C TRP A 411 -15.26 7.50 -12.56
N GLU A 412 -16.38 7.75 -13.23
CA GLU A 412 -16.59 7.39 -14.64
C GLU A 412 -15.60 8.14 -15.54
N GLN A 413 -15.41 9.44 -15.31
CA GLN A 413 -14.45 10.27 -16.04
C GLN A 413 -13.01 9.78 -15.87
N VAL A 414 -12.63 9.42 -14.64
CA VAL A 414 -11.35 8.79 -14.36
C VAL A 414 -11.22 7.48 -15.13
N THR A 415 -12.22 6.60 -15.08
CA THR A 415 -12.04 5.23 -15.60
C THR A 415 -12.24 5.09 -17.12
N MET A 416 -13.10 5.91 -17.73
CA MET A 416 -13.49 5.76 -19.14
C MET A 416 -12.93 6.84 -20.08
N GLN A 417 -12.63 8.05 -19.57
CA GLN A 417 -12.45 9.23 -20.42
C GLN A 417 -11.15 10.00 -20.17
N MET A 418 -10.27 9.54 -19.29
CA MET A 418 -9.04 10.29 -18.98
C MET A 418 -8.10 10.29 -20.19
N SER A 419 -8.15 11.38 -20.95
CA SER A 419 -7.12 11.82 -21.88
C SER A 419 -6.20 12.76 -21.11
N LEU A 420 -5.30 12.18 -20.30
CA LEU A 420 -4.44 13.00 -19.46
C LEU A 420 -3.44 13.80 -20.31
N PRO A 421 -3.26 15.10 -20.03
CA PRO A 421 -2.25 15.89 -20.72
C PRO A 421 -0.89 15.24 -20.55
N ALA A 422 0.00 15.30 -21.54
CA ALA A 422 1.35 14.74 -21.44
C ALA A 422 2.28 15.43 -20.39
N TYR A 423 1.72 16.19 -19.44
CA TYR A 423 2.44 16.97 -18.43
C TYR A 423 2.41 16.30 -17.06
N ASP A 424 3.56 16.28 -16.40
CA ASP A 424 3.69 15.91 -15.00
C ASP A 424 3.66 17.20 -14.14
N PHE A 425 2.45 17.65 -13.80
CA PHE A 425 2.27 18.80 -12.92
C PHE A 425 2.51 18.37 -11.48
N MET A 426 3.44 19.04 -10.80
CA MET A 426 3.62 18.88 -9.37
C MET A 426 3.05 20.14 -8.72
N PRO A 427 1.83 20.07 -8.14
CA PRO A 427 1.18 21.27 -7.66
C PRO A 427 2.02 21.98 -6.59
N CYS A 428 2.28 23.27 -6.79
CA CYS A 428 2.81 24.14 -5.73
C CYS A 428 1.70 24.80 -4.91
N ILE A 429 0.45 24.44 -5.19
CA ILE A 429 -0.75 24.91 -4.53
C ILE A 429 -1.47 23.69 -3.98
N ASP A 430 -2.00 23.84 -2.78
CA ASP A 430 -2.86 22.85 -2.15
C ASP A 430 -4.33 23.16 -2.45
N VAL A 431 -5.14 22.11 -2.59
CA VAL A 431 -6.60 22.23 -2.56
C VAL A 431 -7.05 21.82 -1.17
N ASP A 432 -7.34 22.82 -0.34
CA ASP A 432 -7.80 22.64 1.03
C ASP A 432 -9.30 22.36 1.06
N ARG A 433 -9.73 21.61 2.07
CA ARG A 433 -11.13 21.31 2.32
C ARG A 433 -11.48 21.74 3.74
N ASP A 434 -12.48 22.60 3.87
CA ASP A 434 -13.04 22.95 5.19
C ASP A 434 -14.19 21.99 5.51
N GLU A 435 -13.93 21.04 6.41
CA GLU A 435 -14.92 20.09 6.90
C GLU A 435 -15.79 20.65 8.05
N THR A 436 -15.47 21.85 8.55
CA THR A 436 -16.15 22.48 9.69
C THR A 436 -17.04 23.66 9.31
N GLY A 437 -16.84 24.20 8.11
CA GLY A 437 -17.60 25.31 7.56
C GLY A 437 -18.96 24.91 6.97
N PRO A 438 -19.90 25.86 6.83
CA PRO A 438 -21.17 25.62 6.16
C PRO A 438 -20.94 25.42 4.65
N GLY A 439 -21.02 24.16 4.18
CA GLY A 439 -21.12 23.86 2.74
C GLY A 439 -20.01 23.00 2.13
N ASP A 440 -19.14 22.40 2.95
CA ASP A 440 -18.12 21.44 2.47
C ASP A 440 -17.30 22.04 1.30
N GLU A 441 -16.69 23.19 1.57
CA GLU A 441 -16.04 24.01 0.56
C GLU A 441 -14.60 23.53 0.32
N ASP A 442 -14.28 23.31 -0.96
CA ASP A 442 -12.91 23.11 -1.41
C ASP A 442 -12.36 24.47 -1.83
N SER A 443 -11.13 24.81 -1.46
CA SER A 443 -10.53 26.09 -1.82
C SER A 443 -9.05 25.95 -2.20
N CYS A 444 -8.55 26.91 -2.96
CA CYS A 444 -7.14 27.02 -3.27
C CYS A 444 -6.67 28.47 -3.23
N ASP A 445 -5.42 28.70 -2.82
CA ASP A 445 -4.76 29.99 -2.87
C ASP A 445 -3.62 29.95 -3.88
N GLY A 446 -3.73 30.76 -4.93
CA GLY A 446 -2.83 30.70 -6.08
C GLY A 446 -2.58 32.04 -6.75
N GLU A 447 -1.47 32.12 -7.48
CA GLU A 447 -1.22 33.23 -8.42
C GLU A 447 -2.11 33.04 -9.65
N CYS A 448 -2.92 34.04 -9.97
CA CYS A 448 -3.83 34.05 -11.09
C CYS A 448 -3.58 35.21 -12.07
N ILE A 449 -3.99 35.01 -13.32
CA ILE A 449 -4.04 36.03 -14.37
C ILE A 449 -5.41 35.98 -15.05
N GLU A 450 -5.93 37.14 -15.44
CA GLU A 450 -7.14 37.22 -16.27
C GLU A 450 -6.76 37.61 -17.70
N GLY A 451 -7.35 36.93 -18.68
CA GLY A 451 -7.14 37.29 -20.08
C GLY A 451 -8.02 36.52 -21.05
N LEU A 452 -8.03 37.00 -22.30
CA LEU A 452 -8.81 36.45 -23.39
C LEU A 452 -8.06 35.30 -24.05
N VAL A 453 -8.66 34.11 -24.05
CA VAL A 453 -8.13 32.90 -24.70
C VAL A 453 -8.70 32.77 -26.10
N ARG A 454 -7.83 32.51 -27.10
CA ARG A 454 -8.21 32.26 -28.50
C ARG A 454 -7.47 31.09 -29.10
N GLY A 455 -8.06 30.45 -30.12
CA GLY A 455 -7.42 29.37 -30.89
C GLY A 455 -7.40 27.99 -30.22
N LEU A 456 -8.16 27.79 -29.12
CA LEU A 456 -8.28 26.49 -28.43
C LEU A 456 -9.72 25.93 -28.45
N ALA A 457 -10.62 26.51 -29.24
CA ALA A 457 -12.04 26.14 -29.25
C ALA A 457 -12.35 24.89 -30.08
N VAL A 458 -11.52 24.56 -31.06
CA VAL A 458 -11.72 23.41 -31.95
C VAL A 458 -11.15 22.15 -31.30
N MET A 459 -11.90 21.05 -31.40
CA MET A 459 -11.45 19.72 -30.99
C MET A 459 -10.55 19.16 -32.10
N GLU A 460 -9.27 18.96 -31.79
CA GLU A 460 -8.27 18.41 -32.69
C GLU A 460 -7.41 17.40 -31.92
N GLU A 461 -6.90 16.38 -32.62
CA GLU A 461 -5.95 15.43 -32.04
C GLU A 461 -4.56 16.08 -31.88
N GLY A 462 -3.94 15.87 -30.71
CA GLY A 462 -2.60 16.38 -30.39
C GLY A 462 -2.57 17.72 -29.64
N ASP A 463 -1.39 18.36 -29.64
CA ASP A 463 -1.15 19.63 -28.95
C ASP A 463 -1.81 20.80 -29.71
N ARG A 464 -2.82 21.42 -29.10
CA ARG A 464 -3.50 22.59 -29.65
C ARG A 464 -2.83 23.87 -29.16
N ARG A 465 -2.57 24.80 -30.09
CA ARG A 465 -1.88 26.07 -29.81
C ARG A 465 -2.84 27.23 -29.95
N GLY A 466 -2.83 28.10 -28.95
CA GLY A 466 -3.64 29.30 -28.92
C GLY A 466 -2.84 30.52 -28.53
N VAL A 467 -3.56 31.61 -28.31
CA VAL A 467 -3.01 32.85 -27.79
C VAL A 467 -3.83 33.29 -26.59
N LEU A 468 -3.12 33.69 -25.54
CA LEU A 468 -3.66 34.41 -24.40
C LEU A 468 -3.36 35.90 -24.56
N ILE A 469 -4.39 36.73 -24.55
CA ILE A 469 -4.28 38.19 -24.59
C ILE A 469 -4.51 38.74 -23.18
N VAL A 470 -3.48 39.37 -22.60
CA VAL A 470 -3.51 39.99 -21.26
C VAL A 470 -3.16 41.46 -21.36
N LYS A 471 -3.64 42.29 -20.42
CA LYS A 471 -3.27 43.70 -20.31
C LYS A 471 -2.30 43.90 -19.17
N ASP A 472 -1.24 44.68 -19.41
CA ASP A 472 -0.36 45.12 -18.33
C ASP A 472 -0.94 46.30 -17.56
N LYS A 473 -0.17 46.80 -16.59
CA LYS A 473 -0.57 47.93 -15.72
C LYS A 473 -0.75 49.24 -16.49
N ASP A 474 -0.13 49.37 -17.65
CA ASP A 474 -0.24 50.52 -18.54
C ASP A 474 -1.38 50.34 -19.57
N GLY A 475 -2.10 49.21 -19.51
CA GLY A 475 -3.20 48.86 -20.39
C GLY A 475 -2.75 48.33 -21.75
N ILE A 476 -1.46 48.04 -21.93
CA ILE A 476 -0.92 47.49 -23.18
C ILE A 476 -1.27 46.01 -23.27
N GLU A 477 -1.81 45.60 -24.42
CA GLU A 477 -2.13 44.20 -24.69
C GLU A 477 -0.89 43.40 -25.08
N HIS A 478 -0.71 42.26 -24.43
CA HIS A 478 0.34 41.30 -24.71
C HIS A 478 -0.27 39.98 -25.16
N ALA A 479 0.17 39.49 -26.32
CA ALA A 479 -0.13 38.16 -26.80
C ALA A 479 0.94 37.17 -26.30
N LEU A 480 0.49 36.13 -25.61
CA LEU A 480 1.29 35.05 -25.04
C LEU A 480 0.88 33.73 -25.69
N GLU A 481 1.86 32.93 -26.11
CA GLU A 481 1.60 31.58 -26.63
C GLU A 481 1.11 30.64 -25.52
N ILE A 482 0.05 29.89 -25.79
CA ILE A 482 -0.53 28.90 -24.87
C ILE A 482 -0.73 27.56 -25.58
N ILE A 483 -0.65 26.46 -24.83
CA ILE A 483 -0.72 25.11 -25.40
C ILE A 483 -1.62 24.22 -24.53
N ALA A 484 -2.63 23.59 -25.13
CA ALA A 484 -3.44 22.54 -24.54
C ALA A 484 -3.03 21.17 -25.12
N ALA A 485 -2.40 20.31 -24.32
CA ALA A 485 -2.04 18.93 -24.75
C ALA A 485 -3.16 17.93 -24.43
N HIS A 486 -4.38 18.27 -24.80
CA HIS A 486 -5.55 17.41 -24.67
C HIS A 486 -6.59 17.84 -25.69
N THR A 487 -7.53 16.94 -25.97
CA THR A 487 -8.57 17.13 -27.00
C THR A 487 -9.74 17.99 -26.53
N TYR A 488 -9.98 18.08 -25.20
CA TYR A 488 -11.12 18.82 -24.65
C TYR A 488 -11.11 20.32 -25.02
N PRO A 489 -12.14 20.86 -25.69
CA PRO A 489 -12.13 22.22 -26.21
C PRO A 489 -12.18 23.30 -25.12
N ILE A 490 -11.49 24.41 -25.36
CA ILE A 490 -11.53 25.62 -24.53
C ILE A 490 -12.13 26.73 -25.39
N PRO A 491 -13.41 27.09 -25.19
CA PRO A 491 -14.06 28.13 -25.97
C PRO A 491 -13.31 29.45 -25.92
N GLU A 492 -13.49 30.30 -26.94
CA GLU A 492 -12.90 31.64 -26.90
C GLU A 492 -13.70 32.53 -25.93
N ASP A 493 -13.08 32.90 -24.83
CA ASP A 493 -13.68 33.73 -23.78
C ASP A 493 -12.58 34.34 -22.91
N THR A 494 -12.97 35.28 -22.05
CA THR A 494 -12.11 35.77 -20.97
C THR A 494 -12.16 34.80 -19.81
N TYR A 495 -11.00 34.34 -19.36
CA TYR A 495 -10.87 33.41 -18.25
C TYR A 495 -9.90 33.92 -17.20
N THR A 496 -10.10 33.42 -15.99
CA THR A 496 -9.14 33.50 -14.90
C THR A 496 -8.33 32.21 -14.89
N MET A 497 -7.01 32.32 -15.00
CA MET A 497 -6.12 31.18 -14.99
C MET A 497 -5.32 31.13 -13.69
N ILE A 498 -5.33 29.98 -13.01
CA ILE A 498 -4.59 29.75 -11.76
C ILE A 498 -3.32 28.96 -12.09
N ARG A 499 -2.17 29.47 -11.64
CA ARG A 499 -0.85 28.95 -11.99
C ARG A 499 -0.40 27.78 -11.11
N THR A 500 0.32 26.83 -11.69
CA THR A 500 1.09 25.81 -10.96
C THR A 500 2.47 25.56 -11.58
N CYS A 501 3.34 24.79 -10.91
CA CYS A 501 4.64 24.39 -11.44
C CYS A 501 4.66 22.96 -12.01
N VAL A 502 5.60 22.70 -12.93
CA VAL A 502 5.85 21.38 -13.53
C VAL A 502 7.16 20.83 -12.98
N ARG A 503 7.20 19.54 -12.62
CA ARG A 503 8.46 18.82 -12.39
C ARG A 503 8.89 18.19 -13.71
N ASN A 504 10.14 18.41 -14.14
CA ASN A 504 10.75 17.53 -15.14
C ASN A 504 11.84 16.71 -14.47
N GLY A 505 11.73 15.39 -14.57
CA GLY A 505 12.82 14.46 -14.28
C GLY A 505 13.92 14.66 -15.31
N SER A 506 15.12 15.01 -14.84
CA SER A 506 16.32 15.37 -15.59
C SER A 506 16.36 16.78 -16.23
N SER A 507 17.15 17.65 -15.60
CA SER A 507 17.74 18.91 -16.10
C SER A 507 16.81 20.10 -16.47
N ARG A 508 16.94 21.17 -15.66
CA ARG A 508 16.91 22.62 -15.98
C ARG A 508 15.69 23.27 -16.66
N ALA A 509 14.61 22.57 -17.00
CA ALA A 509 13.38 23.23 -17.49
C ALA A 509 12.22 23.09 -16.47
N ARG A 510 11.92 24.15 -15.71
CA ARG A 510 10.64 24.27 -15.00
C ARG A 510 9.57 24.67 -16.03
N GLY A 511 8.65 23.77 -16.36
CA GLY A 511 7.40 24.16 -17.02
C GLY A 511 6.41 24.75 -16.01
N TYR A 512 5.32 25.33 -16.49
CA TYR A 512 4.25 25.84 -15.64
C TYR A 512 2.89 25.50 -16.24
N GLY A 513 2.06 24.85 -15.43
CA GLY A 513 0.67 24.54 -15.76
C GLY A 513 -0.26 25.65 -15.33
N TRP A 514 -1.43 25.68 -15.93
CA TRP A 514 -2.51 26.57 -15.55
C TRP A 514 -3.84 25.84 -15.61
N VAL A 515 -4.68 26.08 -14.61
CA VAL A 515 -6.11 25.75 -14.71
C VAL A 515 -6.82 26.95 -15.29
N VAL A 516 -7.66 26.73 -16.30
CA VAL A 516 -8.50 27.72 -16.95
C VAL A 516 -9.90 27.61 -16.36
N GLY A 517 -10.49 28.74 -15.98
CA GLY A 517 -11.79 28.76 -15.35
C GLY A 517 -12.42 30.14 -15.29
N LYS A 518 -13.66 30.19 -14.81
CA LYS A 518 -14.42 31.42 -14.66
C LYS A 518 -14.43 31.83 -13.20
N SER A 519 -13.93 33.03 -12.92
CA SER A 519 -14.12 33.69 -11.62
C SER A 519 -15.57 34.18 -11.52
N LEU A 520 -16.26 33.79 -10.47
CA LEU A 520 -17.67 34.08 -10.21
C LEU A 520 -17.81 34.92 -8.93
N LEU A 521 -19.00 35.51 -8.75
CA LEU A 521 -19.32 36.28 -7.54
C LEU A 521 -19.09 35.45 -6.26
N GLY A 522 -18.56 36.12 -5.23
CA GLY A 522 -18.26 35.49 -3.94
C GLY A 522 -16.97 34.69 -3.90
N GLY A 523 -16.01 34.96 -4.80
CA GLY A 523 -14.72 34.27 -4.83
C GLY A 523 -14.80 32.83 -5.33
N LYS A 524 -15.86 32.47 -6.05
CA LYS A 524 -16.06 31.11 -6.59
C LYS A 524 -15.30 30.94 -7.90
N TYR A 525 -14.79 29.75 -8.15
CA TYR A 525 -14.04 29.42 -9.35
C TYR A 525 -14.58 28.17 -10.03
N GLU A 526 -15.11 28.35 -11.23
CA GLU A 526 -15.59 27.25 -12.05
C GLU A 526 -14.52 26.79 -13.03
N LYS A 527 -13.99 25.58 -12.85
CA LYS A 527 -13.02 25.00 -13.77
C LYS A 527 -13.64 24.77 -15.14
N VAL A 528 -12.90 25.13 -16.18
CA VAL A 528 -13.24 24.87 -17.59
C VAL A 528 -12.27 23.86 -18.18
N SER A 529 -10.96 24.07 -18.01
CA SER A 529 -9.94 23.12 -18.49
C SER A 529 -8.55 23.41 -17.92
N VAL A 530 -7.48 22.87 -18.54
CA VAL A 530 -6.07 23.08 -18.15
C VAL A 530 -5.22 23.41 -19.37
N LEU A 531 -4.09 24.10 -19.20
CA LEU A 531 -3.13 24.36 -20.29
C LEU A 531 -1.71 24.56 -19.75
N LYS A 532 -0.72 24.62 -20.64
CA LYS A 532 0.64 25.09 -20.30
C LYS A 532 0.94 26.40 -21.02
N ILE A 533 1.79 27.20 -20.39
CA ILE A 533 2.41 28.37 -21.03
C ILE A 533 3.92 28.08 -21.14
N PRO A 534 4.53 28.17 -22.34
CA PRO A 534 5.95 27.90 -22.54
C PRO A 534 6.85 28.76 -21.64
N LEU A 535 8.02 28.23 -21.25
CA LEU A 535 8.94 28.91 -20.33
C LEU A 535 9.33 30.33 -20.81
N LYS A 536 9.50 30.53 -22.12
CA LYS A 536 9.79 31.85 -22.72
C LYS A 536 8.69 32.89 -22.40
N GLU A 537 7.44 32.47 -22.44
CA GLU A 537 6.26 33.33 -22.20
C GLU A 537 6.06 33.55 -20.71
N GLN A 538 6.40 32.55 -19.90
CA GLN A 538 6.38 32.68 -18.45
C GLN A 538 7.35 33.75 -17.95
N SER A 539 8.58 33.79 -18.47
CA SER A 539 9.54 34.88 -18.20
C SER A 539 8.97 36.26 -18.54
N ARG A 540 8.17 36.37 -19.61
CA ARG A 540 7.46 37.61 -19.96
C ARG A 540 6.39 37.95 -18.92
N ILE A 541 5.56 36.99 -18.50
CA ILE A 541 4.54 37.18 -17.45
C ILE A 541 5.16 37.74 -16.16
N TRP A 542 6.29 37.18 -15.69
CA TRP A 542 6.98 37.72 -14.51
C TRP A 542 7.48 39.15 -14.71
N GLY A 543 7.98 39.48 -15.91
CA GLY A 543 8.41 40.83 -16.24
C GLY A 543 7.26 41.84 -16.20
N LEU A 544 6.07 41.43 -16.63
CA LEU A 544 4.87 42.27 -16.66
C LEU A 544 4.23 42.50 -15.29
N ARG A 545 4.50 41.62 -14.31
CA ARG A 545 3.92 41.71 -12.93
C ARG A 545 2.39 41.84 -12.93
N ILE A 546 1.74 41.05 -13.79
CA ILE A 546 0.28 41.00 -14.02
C ILE A 546 -0.42 39.87 -13.26
N THR A 547 0.34 39.09 -12.49
CA THR A 547 -0.20 38.02 -11.63
C THR A 547 -0.64 38.61 -10.30
N GLU A 548 -1.82 38.23 -9.84
CA GLU A 548 -2.33 38.55 -8.50
C GLU A 548 -2.52 37.25 -7.72
N ARG A 549 -2.41 37.33 -6.39
CA ARG A 549 -2.66 36.16 -5.54
C ARG A 549 -4.10 36.25 -5.03
N HIS A 550 -4.86 35.18 -5.21
CA HIS A 550 -6.26 35.13 -4.81
C HIS A 550 -6.62 33.77 -4.22
N GLN A 551 -7.51 33.78 -3.24
CA GLN A 551 -8.12 32.58 -2.69
C GLN A 551 -9.47 32.34 -3.37
N TYR A 552 -9.64 31.15 -3.95
CA TYR A 552 -10.87 30.76 -4.64
C TYR A 552 -11.56 29.60 -3.94
N ILE A 553 -12.89 29.65 -3.88
CA ILE A 553 -13.75 28.51 -3.55
C ILE A 553 -14.04 27.74 -4.84
N LEU A 554 -13.59 26.50 -4.90
CA LEU A 554 -13.73 25.63 -6.06
C LEU A 554 -15.14 25.03 -6.10
N ILE A 555 -15.79 25.14 -7.26
CA ILE A 555 -17.12 24.57 -7.49
C ILE A 555 -17.13 23.41 -8.46
#